data_AF-A0A5B9MNG6-F1
#
_entry.id   AF-A0A5B9MNG6-F1
#
_cell.length_a   1.000
_cell.length_b   1.000
_cell.length_c   1.000
_cell.angle_alpha   90.00
_cell.angle_beta   90.00
_cell.angle_gamma   90.00
#
_symmetry.space_group_name_H-M   'P 1'
#
loop_
_entity.id
_entity.type
_entity.pdbx_description
1 polymer ?
#
loop_
_entity_poly.entity_id
_entity_poly.type
_entity_poly.pdbx_seq_one_letter_code
_entity_poly.pdbx_strand_id
1 'polypeptide(L)'
;MKTPESCLDSKDRIDILLEEYRSLNSLLLFRLTALDRRLPLFAGLITASLATVLALPQNSQTIILLIVPAALLWLARTTVQHARAKEDHLRRIDEIERAINEIAGEHLLMFQSRHPSRGRTPAGRTGNSTVVATTFGTLFILLFSLFLFLETPRPVPDWIYVSYLVLVMLGVSIGPVRLSKYHYRKRPPELILPNN
;
A
#
# COMPACT_ATOMS: atom_id res chain seq x y z
N MET A 1 -14.84 48.73 -9.40
CA MET A 1 -13.74 47.78 -9.08
C MET A 1 -14.33 46.38 -9.20
N LYS A 2 -14.10 45.69 -10.32
CA LYS A 2 -14.62 44.33 -10.57
C LYS A 2 -13.60 43.33 -10.02
N THR A 3 -14.01 42.47 -9.11
CA THR A 3 -13.25 41.29 -8.70
C THR A 3 -13.08 40.36 -9.91
N PRO A 4 -11.86 39.86 -10.21
CA PRO A 4 -11.65 38.89 -11.26
C PRO A 4 -12.00 37.50 -10.69
N GLU A 5 -13.29 37.24 -10.46
CA GLU A 5 -13.74 35.86 -10.29
C GLU A 5 -13.74 35.24 -11.69
N SER A 6 -12.72 34.42 -11.94
CA SER A 6 -12.58 33.60 -13.12
C SER A 6 -13.79 32.66 -13.21
N CYS A 7 -14.79 33.05 -13.97
CA CYS A 7 -15.89 32.18 -14.37
C CYS A 7 -15.33 31.20 -15.41
N LEU A 8 -14.67 30.13 -14.96
CA LEU A 8 -14.34 28.99 -15.81
C LEU A 8 -15.66 28.46 -16.38
N ASP A 9 -15.75 28.35 -17.71
CA ASP A 9 -16.93 27.79 -18.36
C ASP A 9 -17.15 26.35 -17.85
N SER A 10 -18.41 25.94 -17.71
CA SER A 10 -18.76 24.60 -17.21
C SER A 10 -18.09 23.50 -18.02
N LYS A 11 -17.91 23.75 -19.33
CA LYS A 11 -17.18 22.88 -20.24
C LYS A 11 -15.69 22.78 -19.90
N ASP A 12 -15.00 23.91 -19.72
CA ASP A 12 -13.59 23.93 -19.33
C ASP A 12 -13.37 23.23 -17.98
N ARG A 13 -14.31 23.40 -17.03
CA ARG A 13 -14.27 22.73 -15.74
C ARG A 13 -14.43 21.22 -15.85
N ILE A 14 -15.33 20.73 -16.71
CA ILE A 14 -15.49 19.30 -17.01
C ILE A 14 -14.23 18.76 -17.67
N ASP A 15 -13.65 19.47 -18.64
CA ASP A 15 -12.45 19.04 -19.36
C ASP A 15 -11.24 18.90 -18.42
N ILE A 16 -11.04 19.86 -17.51
CA ILE A 16 -10.00 19.78 -16.47
C ILE A 16 -10.22 18.56 -15.57
N LEU A 17 -11.45 18.34 -15.11
CA LEU A 17 -11.79 17.20 -14.25
C LEU A 17 -11.61 15.85 -14.96
N LEU A 18 -11.95 15.77 -16.24
CA LEU A 18 -11.74 14.57 -17.06
C LEU A 18 -10.26 14.30 -17.29
N GLU A 19 -9.44 15.34 -17.45
CA GLU A 19 -8.00 15.16 -17.59
C GLU A 19 -7.36 14.72 -16.27
N GLU A 20 -7.78 15.28 -15.13
CA GLU A 20 -7.40 14.78 -13.80
C GLU A 20 -7.82 13.32 -13.63
N TYR A 21 -9.04 12.95 -14.02
CA TYR A 21 -9.55 11.58 -13.99
C TYR A 21 -8.68 10.63 -14.82
N ARG A 22 -8.35 11.01 -16.06
CA ARG A 22 -7.48 10.20 -16.95
C ARG A 22 -6.08 10.03 -16.36
N SER A 23 -5.50 11.12 -15.85
CA SER A 23 -4.19 11.10 -15.21
C SER A 23 -4.19 10.19 -13.97
N LEU A 24 -5.17 10.31 -13.08
CA LEU A 24 -5.31 9.46 -11.90
C LEU A 24 -5.53 7.99 -12.27
N ASN A 25 -6.36 7.72 -13.27
CA ASN A 25 -6.61 6.36 -13.71
C ASN A 25 -5.35 5.72 -14.33
N SER A 26 -4.59 6.45 -15.14
CA SER A 26 -3.31 5.97 -15.69
C SER A 26 -2.28 5.70 -14.59
N LEU A 27 -2.18 6.58 -13.59
CA LEU A 27 -1.30 6.38 -12.43
C LEU A 27 -1.73 5.18 -11.58
N LEU A 28 -3.04 4.99 -11.39
CA LEU A 28 -3.61 3.85 -10.68
C LEU A 28 -3.32 2.54 -11.40
N LEU A 29 -3.53 2.48 -12.72
CA LEU A 29 -3.21 1.31 -13.54
C LEU A 29 -1.71 0.99 -13.54
N PHE A 30 -0.86 2.02 -13.64
CA PHE A 30 0.59 1.86 -13.52
C PHE A 30 0.98 1.24 -12.16
N ARG A 31 0.42 1.77 -11.06
CA ARG A 31 0.69 1.25 -9.71
C ARG A 31 0.13 -0.15 -9.48
N LEU A 32 -1.04 -0.47 -10.04
CA LEU A 32 -1.61 -1.82 -9.99
C LEU A 32 -0.74 -2.81 -10.75
N THR A 33 -0.31 -2.45 -11.96
CA THR A 33 0.62 -3.30 -12.75
C THR A 33 1.94 -3.51 -12.02
N ALA A 34 2.47 -2.47 -11.35
CA ALA A 34 3.67 -2.58 -10.53
C ALA A 34 3.45 -3.46 -9.29
N LEU A 35 2.27 -3.43 -8.67
CA LEU A 35 1.89 -4.32 -7.56
C LEU A 35 1.75 -5.77 -8.01
N ASP A 36 1.09 -6.03 -9.14
CA ASP A 36 0.89 -7.38 -9.67
C ASP A 36 2.22 -8.04 -10.04
N ARG A 37 3.19 -7.27 -10.55
CA ARG A 37 4.56 -7.77 -10.80
C ARG A 37 5.34 -8.08 -9.52
N ARG A 38 4.98 -7.47 -8.38
CA ARG A 38 5.66 -7.72 -7.10
C ARG A 38 5.21 -9.00 -6.43
N LEU A 39 3.97 -9.46 -6.64
CA LEU A 39 3.46 -10.70 -6.06
C LEU A 39 4.31 -11.95 -6.42
N PRO A 40 4.66 -12.20 -7.70
CA PRO A 40 5.57 -13.28 -8.08
C PRO A 40 6.97 -13.09 -7.52
N LEU A 41 7.48 -11.85 -7.52
CA LEU A 41 8.78 -11.53 -6.91
C LEU A 41 8.80 -11.83 -5.41
N PHE A 42 7.68 -11.61 -4.70
CA PHE A 42 7.54 -11.98 -3.30
C PHE A 42 7.56 -13.49 -3.11
N ALA A 43 6.75 -14.23 -3.86
CA ALA A 43 6.77 -15.69 -3.78
C ALA A 43 8.18 -16.24 -4.07
N GLY A 44 8.86 -15.68 -5.08
CA GLY A 44 10.25 -16.01 -5.41
C GLY A 44 11.22 -15.67 -4.29
N LEU A 45 11.19 -14.47 -3.73
CA LEU A 45 12.04 -14.06 -2.61
C LEU A 45 11.83 -14.92 -1.36
N ILE A 46 10.59 -15.29 -1.06
CA ILE A 46 10.26 -16.16 0.08
C ILE A 46 10.86 -17.55 -0.13
N THR A 47 10.63 -18.13 -1.31
CA THR A 47 11.14 -19.46 -1.64
C THR A 47 12.67 -19.48 -1.69
N ALA A 48 13.25 -18.45 -2.31
CA ALA A 48 14.69 -18.28 -2.40
C ALA A 48 15.32 -18.08 -1.03
N SER A 49 14.76 -17.22 -0.17
CA SER A 49 15.29 -17.01 1.18
C SER A 49 15.23 -18.28 2.03
N LEU A 50 14.13 -19.04 1.96
CA LEU A 50 14.01 -20.36 2.60
C LEU A 50 15.10 -21.34 2.10
N ALA A 51 15.22 -21.49 0.78
CA ALA A 51 16.23 -22.37 0.18
C ALA A 51 17.67 -21.92 0.49
N THR A 52 17.91 -20.61 0.47
CA THR A 52 19.22 -20.01 0.73
C THR A 52 19.64 -20.28 2.17
N VAL A 53 18.77 -20.06 3.15
CA VAL A 53 19.12 -20.32 4.57
C VAL A 53 19.49 -21.80 4.78
N LEU A 54 18.78 -22.73 4.14
CA LEU A 54 19.07 -24.17 4.26
C LEU A 54 20.35 -24.60 3.53
N ALA A 55 20.73 -23.89 2.46
CA ALA A 55 21.90 -24.24 1.65
C ALA A 55 23.21 -23.60 2.15
N LEU A 56 23.17 -22.59 3.01
CA LEU A 56 24.38 -21.88 3.44
C LEU A 56 25.14 -22.57 4.58
N PRO A 57 26.47 -22.37 4.66
CA PRO A 57 27.27 -22.74 5.82
C PRO A 57 26.80 -22.01 7.09
N GLN A 58 26.92 -22.67 8.23
CA GLN A 58 26.43 -22.23 9.55
C GLN A 58 26.86 -20.80 9.92
N ASN A 59 28.09 -20.41 9.59
CA ASN A 59 28.62 -19.07 9.87
C ASN A 59 27.87 -17.97 9.10
N SER A 60 27.43 -18.25 7.88
CA SER A 60 26.74 -17.28 7.02
C SER A 60 25.22 -17.26 7.23
N GLN A 61 24.64 -18.34 7.77
CA GLN A 61 23.22 -18.41 8.11
C GLN A 61 22.81 -17.30 9.08
N THR A 62 23.66 -16.97 10.07
CA THR A 62 23.36 -15.95 11.07
C THR A 62 23.17 -14.56 10.46
N ILE A 63 23.98 -14.20 9.46
CA ILE A 63 23.87 -12.91 8.77
C ILE A 63 22.54 -12.84 8.01
N ILE A 64 22.17 -13.91 7.32
CA ILE A 64 20.93 -13.97 6.56
C ILE A 64 19.71 -13.92 7.49
N LEU A 65 19.75 -14.63 8.62
CA LEU A 65 18.69 -14.61 9.63
C LEU A 65 18.49 -13.23 10.28
N LEU A 66 19.49 -12.34 10.22
CA LEU A 66 19.36 -10.93 10.63
C LEU A 66 18.79 -10.04 9.51
N ILE A 67 19.18 -10.27 8.26
CA ILE A 67 18.75 -9.44 7.13
C ILE A 67 17.31 -9.73 6.71
N VAL A 68 16.92 -11.01 6.68
CA VAL A 68 15.59 -11.45 6.19
C VAL A 68 14.44 -10.77 6.95
N PRO A 69 14.42 -10.72 8.30
CA PRO A 69 13.35 -10.05 9.03
C PRO A 69 13.23 -8.54 8.71
N ALA A 70 14.36 -7.84 8.56
CA ALA A 70 14.36 -6.43 8.18
C ALA A 70 13.78 -6.21 6.77
N ALA A 71 14.19 -7.05 5.81
CA ALA A 71 13.68 -7.00 4.45
C ALA A 71 12.17 -7.27 4.40
N LEU A 72 11.69 -8.24 5.17
CA LEU A 72 10.27 -8.57 5.29
C LEU A 72 9.45 -7.43 5.93
N LEU A 73 9.98 -6.75 6.95
CA LEU A 73 9.32 -5.57 7.52
C LEU A 73 9.19 -4.44 6.50
N TRP A 74 10.27 -4.13 5.78
CA TRP A 74 10.25 -3.14 4.72
C TRP A 74 9.20 -3.50 3.66
N LEU A 75 9.15 -4.77 3.29
CA LEU A 75 8.17 -5.31 2.36
C LEU A 75 6.73 -5.05 2.81
N ALA A 76 6.38 -5.51 4.01
CA ALA A 76 5.03 -5.35 4.56
C ALA A 76 4.63 -3.86 4.64
N ARG A 77 5.57 -2.99 5.01
CA ARG A 77 5.34 -1.53 5.06
C ARG A 77 5.01 -0.96 3.68
N THR A 78 5.79 -1.30 2.65
CA THR A 78 5.53 -0.80 1.29
C THR A 78 4.21 -1.32 0.75
N THR A 79 3.84 -2.58 0.99
CA THR A 79 2.54 -3.14 0.59
C THR A 79 1.37 -2.38 1.21
N VAL A 80 1.43 -2.07 2.52
CA VAL A 80 0.41 -1.28 3.20
C VAL A 80 0.35 0.15 2.66
N GLN A 81 1.49 0.78 2.39
CA GLN A 81 1.53 2.12 1.80
C GLN A 81 0.90 2.15 0.40
N HIS A 82 1.17 1.14 -0.44
CA HIS A 82 0.56 1.02 -1.75
C HIS A 82 -0.95 0.80 -1.67
N ALA A 83 -1.43 0.00 -0.71
CA ALA A 83 -2.86 -0.18 -0.47
C ALA A 83 -3.54 1.16 -0.08
N ARG A 84 -2.92 1.96 0.80
CA ARG A 84 -3.44 3.29 1.15
C ARG A 84 -3.50 4.22 -0.06
N ALA A 85 -2.41 4.32 -0.80
CA ALA A 85 -2.36 5.20 -1.96
C ALA A 85 -3.35 4.79 -3.05
N LYS A 86 -3.65 3.49 -3.19
CA LYS A 86 -4.72 3.00 -4.06
C LYS A 86 -6.09 3.47 -3.56
N GLU A 87 -6.38 3.35 -2.26
CA GLU A 87 -7.63 3.87 -1.68
C GLU A 87 -7.77 5.38 -1.92
N ASP A 88 -6.71 6.15 -1.71
CA ASP A 88 -6.72 7.61 -1.90
C ASP A 88 -7.09 7.99 -3.34
N HIS A 89 -6.50 7.30 -4.33
CA HIS A 89 -6.80 7.51 -5.74
C HIS A 89 -8.23 7.13 -6.10
N LEU A 90 -8.72 6.00 -5.57
CA LEU A 90 -10.11 5.57 -5.79
C LEU A 90 -11.12 6.57 -5.18
N ARG A 91 -10.80 7.17 -4.03
CA ARG A 91 -11.64 8.21 -3.43
C ARG A 91 -11.63 9.48 -4.25
N ARG A 92 -10.47 9.90 -4.73
CA ARG A 92 -10.36 11.07 -5.59
C ARG A 92 -11.12 10.89 -6.91
N ILE A 93 -11.06 9.71 -7.51
CA ILE A 93 -11.84 9.39 -8.72
C ILE A 93 -13.35 9.52 -8.46
N ASP A 94 -13.85 8.97 -7.36
CA ASP A 94 -15.27 9.07 -6.97
C ASP A 94 -15.70 10.52 -6.69
N GLU A 95 -14.82 11.36 -6.13
CA GLU A 95 -15.08 12.80 -6.02
C GLU A 95 -15.20 13.48 -7.38
N ILE A 96 -14.32 13.15 -8.33
CA ILE A 96 -14.34 13.70 -9.68
C ILE A 96 -15.61 13.26 -10.42
N GLU A 97 -16.00 11.98 -10.33
CA GLU A 97 -17.25 11.47 -10.91
C GLU A 97 -18.46 12.26 -10.39
N ARG A 98 -18.53 12.49 -9.08
CA ARG A 98 -19.61 13.26 -8.45
C ARG A 98 -19.62 14.72 -8.92
N ALA A 99 -18.45 15.36 -8.98
CA ALA A 99 -18.34 16.74 -9.44
C ALA A 99 -18.76 16.90 -10.91
N ILE A 100 -18.35 15.98 -11.79
CA ILE A 100 -18.76 16.00 -13.20
C ILE A 100 -20.27 15.79 -13.32
N ASN A 101 -20.84 14.83 -12.60
CA ASN A 101 -22.28 14.57 -12.62
C ASN A 101 -23.09 15.76 -12.07
N GLU A 102 -22.58 16.45 -11.06
CA GLU A 102 -23.21 17.66 -10.50
C GLU A 102 -23.21 18.81 -11.51
N ILE A 103 -22.10 19.02 -12.23
CA ILE A 103 -22.01 20.05 -13.28
C ILE A 103 -22.90 19.69 -14.48
N ALA A 104 -22.95 18.41 -14.86
CA ALA A 104 -23.74 17.93 -15.98
C ALA A 104 -25.26 17.85 -15.67
N GLY A 105 -25.65 17.83 -14.40
CA GLY A 105 -27.04 17.61 -13.97
C GLY A 105 -27.54 16.18 -14.16
N GLU A 106 -26.68 15.27 -14.63
CA GLU A 106 -26.99 13.88 -14.92
C GLU A 106 -25.94 12.93 -14.35
N HIS A 107 -26.31 11.67 -14.11
CA HIS A 107 -25.41 10.64 -13.63
C HIS A 107 -24.66 9.95 -14.79
N LEU A 108 -23.73 10.67 -15.41
CA LEU A 108 -22.95 10.19 -16.55
C LEU A 108 -21.84 9.20 -16.16
N LEU A 109 -21.10 9.50 -15.08
CA LEU A 109 -19.99 8.67 -14.60
C LEU A 109 -20.34 8.01 -13.27
N MET A 110 -20.39 6.68 -13.25
CA MET A 110 -20.84 5.92 -12.07
C MET A 110 -19.93 4.74 -11.68
N PHE A 111 -18.77 4.61 -12.31
CA PHE A 111 -17.94 3.40 -12.19
C PHE A 111 -17.49 3.17 -10.75
N GLN A 112 -16.87 4.18 -10.12
CA GLN A 112 -16.42 4.07 -8.75
C GLN A 112 -17.51 4.43 -7.75
N SER A 113 -18.37 5.39 -8.09
CA SER A 113 -19.40 5.88 -7.18
C SER A 113 -20.52 4.87 -6.89
N ARG A 114 -20.83 3.95 -7.81
CA ARG A 114 -21.75 2.82 -7.59
C ARG A 114 -21.07 1.47 -7.33
N HIS A 115 -19.75 1.44 -7.15
CA HIS A 115 -19.03 0.17 -6.99
C HIS A 115 -19.51 -0.59 -5.72
N PRO A 116 -19.83 -1.90 -5.81
CA PRO A 116 -20.45 -2.66 -4.71
C PRO A 116 -19.57 -2.81 -3.45
N SER A 117 -18.25 -2.63 -3.60
CA SER A 117 -17.29 -2.65 -2.47
C SER A 117 -16.93 -1.25 -1.94
N ARG A 118 -17.60 -0.20 -2.41
CA ARG A 118 -17.33 1.18 -2.01
C ARG A 118 -17.51 1.34 -0.50
N GLY A 119 -16.49 1.89 0.18
CA GLY A 119 -16.58 2.18 1.61
C GLY A 119 -16.51 0.99 2.56
N ARG A 120 -16.63 -0.26 2.07
CA ARG A 120 -16.66 -1.46 2.91
C ARG A 120 -15.27 -1.91 3.36
N THR A 121 -14.26 -1.76 2.52
CA THR A 121 -12.88 -2.17 2.80
C THR A 121 -11.89 -1.19 2.18
N PRO A 122 -10.91 -0.67 2.94
CA PRO A 122 -9.85 0.17 2.38
C PRO A 122 -9.04 -0.60 1.34
N ALA A 123 -8.72 0.07 0.22
CA ALA A 123 -8.04 -0.46 -0.97
C ALA A 123 -8.84 -1.49 -1.81
N GLY A 124 -10.11 -1.69 -1.46
CA GLY A 124 -11.00 -2.70 -2.06
C GLY A 124 -10.62 -4.14 -1.71
N ARG A 125 -11.39 -5.10 -2.24
CA ARG A 125 -11.22 -6.55 -1.95
C ARG A 125 -9.81 -7.04 -2.27
N THR A 126 -9.26 -6.65 -3.42
CA THR A 126 -7.94 -7.10 -3.87
C THR A 126 -6.81 -6.49 -3.06
N GLY A 127 -6.87 -5.19 -2.75
CA GLY A 127 -5.83 -4.53 -1.94
C GLY A 127 -5.76 -5.10 -0.53
N ASN A 128 -6.91 -5.32 0.10
CA ASN A 128 -6.97 -5.93 1.43
C ASN A 128 -6.45 -7.38 1.41
N SER A 129 -6.85 -8.18 0.41
CA SER A 129 -6.35 -9.54 0.23
C SER A 129 -4.82 -9.59 0.11
N THR A 130 -4.21 -8.69 -0.68
CA THR A 130 -2.75 -8.64 -0.83
C THR A 130 -2.07 -8.29 0.49
N VAL A 131 -2.56 -7.29 1.21
CA VAL A 131 -2.00 -6.90 2.52
C VAL A 131 -2.08 -8.05 3.52
N VAL A 132 -3.23 -8.72 3.59
CA VAL A 132 -3.44 -9.88 4.46
C VAL A 132 -2.51 -11.03 4.09
N ALA A 133 -2.43 -11.39 2.80
CA ALA A 133 -1.55 -12.46 2.32
C ALA A 133 -0.07 -12.16 2.60
N THR A 134 0.39 -10.93 2.33
CA THR A 134 1.77 -10.52 2.66
C THR A 134 2.02 -10.57 4.15
N THR A 135 1.08 -10.12 4.98
CA THR A 135 1.21 -10.14 6.45
C THR A 135 1.37 -11.57 6.96
N PHE A 136 0.47 -12.48 6.59
CA PHE A 136 0.56 -13.88 7.02
C PHE A 136 1.82 -14.58 6.48
N GLY A 137 2.15 -14.38 5.20
CA GLY A 137 3.37 -14.94 4.61
C GLY A 137 4.64 -14.44 5.31
N THR A 138 4.71 -13.16 5.63
CA THR A 138 5.82 -12.59 6.41
C THR A 138 5.87 -13.18 7.81
N LEU A 139 4.76 -13.23 8.55
CA LEU A 139 4.74 -13.81 9.90
C LEU A 139 5.19 -15.28 9.91
N PHE A 140 4.76 -16.06 8.91
CA PHE A 140 5.19 -17.44 8.75
C PHE A 140 6.71 -17.57 8.59
N ILE A 141 7.33 -16.74 7.75
CA ILE A 141 8.79 -16.76 7.55
C ILE A 141 9.53 -16.28 8.79
N LEU A 142 8.98 -15.30 9.52
CA LEU A 142 9.59 -14.84 10.77
C LEU A 142 9.55 -15.94 11.85
N LEU A 143 8.45 -16.69 11.94
CA LEU A 143 8.35 -17.86 12.81
C LEU A 143 9.32 -18.98 12.38
N PHE A 144 9.44 -19.22 11.08
CA PHE A 144 10.40 -20.18 10.56
C PHE A 144 11.85 -19.74 10.82
N SER A 145 12.12 -18.44 10.68
CA SER A 145 13.43 -17.86 11.01
C SER A 145 13.75 -18.01 12.50
N LEU A 146 12.75 -17.85 13.39
CA LEU A 146 12.90 -18.12 14.82
C LEU A 146 13.17 -19.61 15.09
N PHE A 147 12.43 -20.51 14.43
CA PHE A 147 12.62 -21.95 14.59
C PHE A 147 14.03 -22.37 14.19
N LEU A 148 14.47 -21.97 12.98
CA LEU A 148 15.86 -22.17 12.56
C LEU A 148 16.83 -21.46 13.49
N PHE A 149 16.43 -20.30 14.06
CA PHE A 149 17.22 -19.63 15.07
C PHE A 149 17.50 -20.59 16.24
N LEU A 150 16.49 -21.13 16.89
CA LEU A 150 16.67 -21.95 18.09
C LEU A 150 17.46 -23.24 17.88
N GLU A 151 17.50 -23.80 16.66
CA GLU A 151 18.20 -25.07 16.38
C GLU A 151 19.69 -24.93 16.05
N THR A 152 20.20 -23.73 15.78
CA THR A 152 21.61 -23.56 15.37
C THR A 152 22.47 -22.98 16.50
N PRO A 153 23.65 -23.54 16.83
CA PRO A 153 24.56 -22.98 17.82
C PRO A 153 25.14 -21.63 17.36
N ARG A 154 25.11 -20.60 18.22
CA ARG A 154 25.37 -19.20 17.81
C ARG A 154 26.18 -18.37 18.80
N PRO A 155 26.83 -17.31 18.29
CA PRO A 155 27.51 -16.30 19.11
C PRO A 155 26.58 -15.22 19.68
N VAL A 156 25.34 -15.12 19.18
CA VAL A 156 24.39 -14.08 19.61
C VAL A 156 23.45 -14.64 20.67
N PRO A 157 23.24 -13.94 21.81
CA PRO A 157 22.27 -14.35 22.81
C PRO A 157 20.84 -14.43 22.26
N ASP A 158 20.12 -15.50 22.58
CA ASP A 158 18.77 -15.78 22.06
C ASP A 158 17.78 -14.64 22.32
N TRP A 159 17.84 -14.03 23.50
CA TRP A 159 16.94 -12.95 23.89
C TRP A 159 17.08 -11.70 23.00
N ILE A 160 18.27 -11.42 22.46
CA ILE A 160 18.49 -10.31 21.52
C ILE A 160 17.76 -10.59 20.21
N TYR A 161 17.89 -11.81 19.69
CA TYR A 161 17.25 -12.16 18.44
C TYR A 161 15.72 -12.28 18.57
N VAL A 162 15.24 -12.87 19.66
CA VAL A 162 13.80 -12.94 19.95
C VAL A 162 13.20 -11.55 20.09
N SER A 163 13.84 -10.64 20.84
CA SER A 163 13.36 -9.25 20.97
C SER A 163 13.34 -8.51 19.63
N TYR A 164 14.38 -8.70 18.80
CA TYR A 164 14.41 -8.19 17.43
C TYR A 164 13.24 -8.72 16.58
N LEU A 165 13.01 -10.04 16.58
CA LEU A 165 11.90 -10.63 15.83
C LEU A 165 10.54 -10.17 16.33
N VAL A 166 10.35 -10.04 17.64
CA VAL A 166 9.10 -9.52 18.23
C VAL A 166 8.84 -8.09 17.74
N LEU A 167 9.87 -7.22 17.73
CA LEU A 167 9.74 -5.86 17.19
C LEU A 167 9.37 -5.86 15.70
N VAL A 168 9.97 -6.74 14.91
CA VAL A 168 9.65 -6.91 13.48
C VAL A 168 8.21 -7.40 13.30
N MET A 169 7.79 -8.44 14.01
CA MET A 169 6.43 -8.99 13.96
C MET A 169 5.37 -7.96 14.36
N LEU A 170 5.64 -7.18 15.42
CA LEU A 170 4.79 -6.05 15.82
C LEU A 170 4.72 -5.00 14.69
N GLY A 171 5.87 -4.64 14.12
CA GLY A 171 5.95 -3.69 13.01
C GLY A 171 5.15 -4.11 11.78
N VAL A 172 5.19 -5.40 11.42
CA VAL A 172 4.42 -5.99 10.32
C VAL A 172 2.92 -5.96 10.65
N SER A 173 2.53 -6.31 11.88
CA SER A 173 1.13 -6.41 12.30
C SER A 173 0.44 -5.05 12.46
N ILE A 174 1.16 -4.00 12.84
CA ILE A 174 0.62 -2.64 12.98
C ILE A 174 0.14 -2.08 11.63
N GLY A 175 0.79 -2.45 10.52
CA GLY A 175 0.46 -1.95 9.18
C GLY A 175 -1.00 -2.21 8.77
N PRO A 176 -1.44 -3.48 8.70
CA PRO A 176 -2.82 -3.86 8.42
C PRO A 176 -3.82 -3.26 9.40
N VAL A 177 -3.51 -3.20 10.70
CA VAL A 177 -4.39 -2.59 11.71
C VAL A 177 -4.57 -1.09 11.47
N ARG A 178 -3.51 -0.38 11.09
CA ARG A 178 -3.62 1.03 10.72
C ARG A 178 -4.36 1.22 9.40
N LEU A 179 -4.24 0.27 8.47
CA LEU A 179 -4.98 0.29 7.20
C LEU A 179 -6.48 0.07 7.43
N SER A 180 -6.88 -0.88 8.28
CA SER A 180 -8.30 -1.12 8.56
C SER A 180 -8.98 0.06 9.23
N LYS A 181 -8.23 0.84 10.02
CA LYS A 181 -8.69 2.10 10.64
C LYS A 181 -8.52 3.33 9.75
N TYR A 182 -7.94 3.18 8.56
CA TYR A 182 -7.64 4.31 7.68
C TYR A 182 -8.92 4.94 7.16
N HIS A 183 -9.08 6.23 7.43
CA HIS A 183 -10.13 7.06 6.87
C HIS A 183 -9.51 8.07 5.93
N TYR A 184 -9.97 8.09 4.69
CA TYR A 184 -9.56 9.11 3.72
C TYR A 184 -9.95 10.49 4.26
N ARG A 185 -8.94 11.33 4.51
CA ARG A 185 -9.15 12.72 4.90
C ARG A 185 -8.85 13.57 3.68
N LYS A 186 -9.87 14.26 3.17
CA LYS A 186 -9.74 15.20 2.06
C LYS A 186 -8.61 16.18 2.37
N ARG A 187 -7.63 16.28 1.46
CA ARG A 187 -6.64 17.37 1.53
C ARG A 187 -7.44 18.66 1.29
N PRO A 188 -7.45 19.62 2.23
CA PRO A 188 -8.06 20.91 1.95
C PRO A 188 -7.39 21.46 0.68
N PRO A 189 -8.14 22.13 -0.22
CA PRO A 189 -7.53 22.76 -1.37
C PRO A 189 -6.39 23.63 -0.82
N GLU A 190 -5.16 23.31 -1.20
CA GLU A 190 -4.05 24.22 -0.98
C GLU A 190 -4.48 25.49 -1.68
N LEU A 191 -4.85 26.51 -0.89
CA LEU A 191 -4.82 27.89 -1.33
C LEU A 191 -3.45 28.03 -1.94
N ILE A 192 -3.40 28.11 -3.26
CA ILE A 192 -2.24 28.59 -4.01
C ILE A 192 -2.08 30.02 -3.50
N LEU A 193 -1.38 30.17 -2.37
CA LEU A 193 -0.94 31.47 -1.93
C LEU A 193 -0.01 31.94 -3.04
N PRO A 194 -0.29 33.08 -3.69
CA PRO A 194 0.67 33.63 -4.62
C PRO A 194 1.98 33.80 -3.86
N ASN A 195 3.06 33.22 -4.39
CA ASN A 195 4.40 33.57 -3.96
C ASN A 195 4.51 35.10 -4.07
N ASN A 196 4.63 35.77 -2.93
CA ASN A 196 5.10 37.15 -2.86
C ASN A 196 6.61 37.17 -3.03
#